data_AF-A0A957XMP4-F1
#
_entry.id   AF-A0A957XMP4-F1
#
_cell.length_a   1.000
_cell.length_b   1.000
_cell.length_c   1.000
_cell.angle_alpha   90.00
_cell.angle_beta   90.00
_cell.angle_gamma   90.00
#
_symmetry.space_group_name_H-M   'P 1'
#
loop_
_entity.id
_entity.type
_entity.pdbx_description
1 polymer ?
#
loop_
_entity_poly.entity_id
_entity_poly.type
_entity_poly.pdbx_seq_one_letter_code
_entity_poly.pdbx_strand_id
1 'polypeptide(L)'
;GSPFSFMTTLESEYKSDIFGERGILLGAVHGIVESLYNWFLQHGYSKEDAFINSVESITGPISQLISKKGMQAVYDSLSDADKETFRLAYSAAYHPAFEILMEIYYEVASGNELRSVIDASERFSRYPMGKIDGTEMWQVGEKVRAKRDPDNIPIHPVTAGVYIATMMAQIDLLREKGHPYSEIANESIIEAVDSLNPYMDYKGVAYMVDNCSTTARLGSRKWAPRFDYILAQQTFPALDQGIQVDEEQFDSFMTSDIHKVLSVCAELRPSVDISVMG
;
A
#
# COMPACT_ATOMS: atom_id res chain seq x y z
N GLY A 1 9.62 19.56 12.43
CA GLY A 1 10.26 19.13 13.69
C GLY A 1 10.04 17.65 13.80
N SER A 2 10.95 16.86 13.22
CA SER A 2 10.80 15.42 13.10
C SER A 2 10.67 14.79 14.50
N PRO A 3 9.72 13.86 14.73
CA PRO A 3 9.51 13.25 16.05
C PRO A 3 10.73 12.47 16.53
N PHE A 4 11.42 11.82 15.58
CA PHE A 4 12.75 11.26 15.74
C PHE A 4 13.54 11.40 14.43
N SER A 5 14.84 11.13 14.47
CA SER A 5 15.70 11.06 13.29
C SER A 5 16.58 9.83 13.41
N PHE A 6 16.71 9.07 12.33
CA PHE A 6 17.57 7.89 12.26
C PHE A 6 18.69 8.12 11.26
N MET A 7 19.79 7.39 11.44
CA MET A 7 20.94 7.49 10.55
C MET A 7 20.75 6.55 9.36
N THR A 8 21.03 7.07 8.17
CA THR A 8 21.11 6.29 6.93
C THR A 8 22.23 6.86 6.04
N THR A 9 22.45 6.26 4.87
CA THR A 9 23.34 6.81 3.84
C THR A 9 22.51 7.31 2.68
N LEU A 10 23.05 8.25 1.89
CA LEU A 10 22.37 8.71 0.67
C LEU A 10 22.04 7.54 -0.27
N GLU A 11 22.91 6.51 -0.34
CA GLU A 11 22.68 5.37 -1.20
C GLU A 11 21.53 4.47 -0.71
N SER A 12 21.43 4.25 0.60
CA SER A 12 20.33 3.50 1.18
C SER A 12 19.01 4.26 1.01
N GLU A 13 19.03 5.57 1.29
CA GLU A 13 17.85 6.42 1.23
C GLU A 13 17.26 6.51 -0.18
N TYR A 14 18.05 6.84 -1.22
CA TYR A 14 17.46 6.92 -2.57
C TYR A 14 16.95 5.56 -3.04
N LYS A 15 17.57 4.46 -2.59
CA LYS A 15 17.14 3.12 -2.95
C LYS A 15 15.82 2.77 -2.28
N SER A 16 15.64 3.10 -1.00
CA SER A 16 14.40 2.79 -0.27
C SER A 16 13.27 3.75 -0.61
N ASP A 17 13.53 5.05 -0.73
CA ASP A 17 12.53 6.10 -0.97
C ASP A 17 11.92 5.96 -2.39
N ILE A 18 12.76 5.98 -3.43
CA ILE A 18 12.32 5.86 -4.84
C ILE A 18 11.61 4.51 -5.07
N PHE A 19 12.04 3.46 -4.38
CA PHE A 19 11.37 2.16 -4.38
C PHE A 19 10.02 2.22 -3.64
N GLY A 20 9.99 2.78 -2.43
CA GLY A 20 8.81 2.85 -1.56
C GLY A 20 7.66 3.60 -2.20
N GLU A 21 7.92 4.76 -2.81
CA GLU A 21 6.93 5.57 -3.55
C GLU A 21 6.34 4.83 -4.77
N ARG A 22 7.02 3.80 -5.29
CA ARG A 22 6.50 2.91 -6.35
C ARG A 22 5.82 1.67 -5.80
N GLY A 23 6.27 1.23 -4.62
CA GLY A 23 5.67 0.19 -3.81
C GLY A 23 4.49 0.73 -3.01
N ILE A 24 4.38 0.28 -1.76
CA ILE A 24 3.17 0.43 -0.94
C ILE A 24 2.80 1.88 -0.62
N LEU A 25 3.75 2.82 -0.67
CA LEU A 25 3.48 4.21 -0.30
C LEU A 25 2.52 4.89 -1.28
N LEU A 26 2.64 4.63 -2.59
CA LEU A 26 1.75 5.21 -3.60
C LEU A 26 1.39 4.24 -4.72
N GLY A 27 2.38 3.71 -5.45
CA GLY A 27 2.15 2.91 -6.66
C GLY A 27 1.38 1.62 -6.39
N ALA A 28 1.89 0.77 -5.50
CA ALA A 28 1.26 -0.51 -5.19
C ALA A 28 -0.11 -0.34 -4.55
N VAL A 29 -0.27 0.58 -3.59
CA VAL A 29 -1.60 0.82 -2.98
C VAL A 29 -2.63 1.31 -4.01
N HIS A 30 -2.23 2.16 -4.97
CA HIS A 30 -3.10 2.54 -6.09
C HIS A 30 -3.48 1.33 -6.95
N GLY A 31 -2.52 0.50 -7.34
CA GLY A 31 -2.80 -0.72 -8.10
C GLY A 31 -3.70 -1.71 -7.35
N ILE A 32 -3.47 -1.89 -6.05
CA ILE A 32 -4.26 -2.76 -5.16
C ILE A 32 -5.72 -2.31 -5.14
N VAL A 33 -6.00 -1.02 -4.91
CA VAL A 33 -7.40 -0.56 -4.78
C VAL A 33 -8.16 -0.59 -6.11
N GLU A 34 -7.49 -0.32 -7.25
CA GLU A 34 -8.09 -0.48 -8.59
C GLU A 34 -8.44 -1.95 -8.86
N SER A 35 -7.53 -2.86 -8.55
CA SER A 35 -7.72 -4.29 -8.78
C SER A 35 -8.81 -4.87 -7.88
N LEU A 36 -8.79 -4.54 -6.58
CA LEU A 36 -9.82 -4.97 -5.62
C LEU A 36 -11.20 -4.43 -5.98
N TYR A 37 -11.32 -3.15 -6.37
CA TYR A 37 -12.59 -2.58 -6.80
C TYR A 37 -13.18 -3.38 -7.96
N ASN A 38 -12.37 -3.67 -8.98
CA ASN A 38 -12.83 -4.47 -10.13
C ASN A 38 -13.18 -5.91 -9.73
N TRP A 39 -12.41 -6.55 -8.85
CA TRP A 39 -12.71 -7.89 -8.35
C TRP A 39 -14.02 -7.93 -7.56
N PHE A 40 -14.29 -6.95 -6.70
CA PHE A 40 -15.56 -6.83 -5.98
C PHE A 40 -16.75 -6.66 -6.91
N LEU A 41 -16.63 -5.83 -7.95
CA LEU A 41 -17.69 -5.70 -8.97
C LEU A 41 -17.99 -7.03 -9.67
N GLN A 42 -16.96 -7.81 -10.00
CA GLN A 42 -17.12 -9.15 -10.59
C GLN A 42 -17.80 -10.13 -9.62
N HIS A 43 -17.65 -9.91 -8.31
CA HIS A 43 -18.28 -10.67 -7.24
C HIS A 43 -19.65 -10.11 -6.80
N GLY A 44 -20.22 -9.18 -7.58
CA GLY A 44 -21.60 -8.71 -7.39
C GLY A 44 -21.77 -7.58 -6.38
N TYR A 45 -20.68 -6.98 -5.89
CA TYR A 45 -20.75 -5.78 -5.06
C TYR A 45 -21.31 -4.61 -5.87
N SER A 46 -22.02 -3.70 -5.20
CA SER A 46 -22.32 -2.40 -5.78
C SER A 46 -21.03 -1.59 -5.97
N LYS A 47 -21.07 -0.52 -6.78
CA LYS A 47 -19.90 0.35 -6.96
C LYS A 47 -19.48 1.01 -5.66
N GLU A 48 -20.46 1.47 -4.88
CA GLU A 48 -20.25 2.06 -3.57
C GLU A 48 -19.65 1.04 -2.60
N ASP A 49 -20.19 -0.18 -2.53
CA ASP A 49 -19.65 -1.23 -1.65
C ASP A 49 -18.25 -1.67 -2.09
N ALA A 50 -17.98 -1.76 -3.39
CA ALA A 50 -16.65 -2.07 -3.91
C ALA A 50 -15.64 -0.99 -3.50
N PHE A 51 -16.00 0.30 -3.59
CA PHE A 51 -15.14 1.41 -3.14
C PHE A 51 -14.92 1.38 -1.61
N ILE A 52 -15.96 1.12 -0.83
CA ILE A 52 -15.88 1.04 0.63
C ILE A 52 -14.97 -0.12 1.05
N ASN A 53 -15.15 -1.30 0.47
CA ASN A 53 -14.40 -2.50 0.82
C ASN A 53 -12.97 -2.51 0.24
N SER A 54 -12.64 -1.65 -0.72
CA SER A 54 -11.26 -1.44 -1.19
C SER A 54 -10.62 -0.21 -0.54
N VAL A 55 -10.95 0.99 -1.00
CA VAL A 55 -10.29 2.25 -0.64
C VAL A 55 -10.54 2.62 0.81
N GLU A 56 -11.80 2.81 1.23
CA GLU A 56 -12.11 3.26 2.59
C GLU A 56 -11.64 2.24 3.63
N SER A 57 -11.73 0.94 3.33
CA SER A 57 -11.23 -0.13 4.20
C SER A 57 -9.73 0.01 4.46
N ILE A 58 -8.92 0.22 3.41
CA ILE A 58 -7.46 0.43 3.52
C ILE A 58 -7.15 1.73 4.24
N THR A 59 -7.70 2.86 3.79
CA THR A 59 -7.28 4.19 4.25
C THR A 59 -7.88 4.58 5.59
N GLY A 60 -9.00 3.95 5.98
CA GLY A 60 -9.66 4.11 7.27
C GLY A 60 -9.20 3.07 8.29
N PRO A 61 -10.04 2.06 8.61
CA PRO A 61 -9.83 1.21 9.78
C PRO A 61 -8.56 0.35 9.71
N ILE A 62 -8.15 -0.13 8.53
CA ILE A 62 -6.90 -0.90 8.39
C ILE A 62 -5.70 -0.02 8.72
N SER A 63 -5.56 1.14 8.07
CA SER A 63 -4.46 2.08 8.35
C SER A 63 -4.43 2.53 9.80
N GLN A 64 -5.58 2.89 10.38
CA GLN A 64 -5.67 3.31 11.78
C GLN A 64 -5.23 2.20 12.74
N LEU A 65 -5.60 0.95 12.47
CA LEU A 65 -5.27 -0.17 13.33
C LEU A 65 -3.79 -0.55 13.21
N ILE A 66 -3.23 -0.56 11.99
CA ILE A 66 -1.79 -0.73 11.77
C ILE A 66 -1.01 0.37 12.47
N SER A 67 -1.46 1.62 12.33
CA SER A 67 -0.84 2.78 12.98
C SER A 67 -0.78 2.58 14.50
N LYS A 68 -1.90 2.24 15.14
CA LYS A 68 -2.02 2.21 16.61
C LYS A 68 -1.52 0.92 17.26
N LYS A 69 -1.64 -0.22 16.57
CA LYS A 69 -1.44 -1.56 17.15
C LYS A 69 -0.66 -2.53 16.26
N GLY A 70 -0.22 -2.11 15.07
CA GLY A 70 0.53 -2.94 14.13
C GLY A 70 -0.34 -3.87 13.28
N MET A 71 0.29 -4.54 12.31
CA MET A 71 -0.39 -5.37 11.30
C MET A 71 -1.08 -6.60 11.89
N GLN A 72 -0.50 -7.22 12.92
CA GLN A 72 -1.12 -8.39 13.58
C GLN A 72 -2.47 -8.05 14.19
N ALA A 73 -2.65 -6.84 14.71
CA ALA A 73 -3.91 -6.41 15.30
C ALA A 73 -5.05 -6.38 14.27
N VAL A 74 -4.76 -6.14 12.98
CA VAL A 74 -5.75 -6.24 11.91
C VAL A 74 -6.25 -7.67 11.80
N TYR A 75 -5.35 -8.63 11.64
CA TYR A 75 -5.69 -10.05 11.60
C TYR A 75 -6.44 -10.51 12.87
N ASP A 76 -5.95 -10.13 14.05
CA ASP A 76 -6.53 -10.55 15.33
C ASP A 76 -7.94 -10.00 15.56
N SER A 77 -8.28 -8.85 14.96
CA SER A 77 -9.60 -8.22 15.05
C SER A 77 -10.68 -8.90 14.21
N LEU A 78 -10.29 -9.76 13.27
CA LEU A 78 -11.21 -10.47 12.37
C LEU A 78 -11.90 -11.64 13.08
N SER A 79 -13.09 -12.02 12.58
CA SER A 79 -13.76 -13.26 12.99
C SER A 79 -12.98 -14.50 12.54
N ASP A 80 -13.24 -15.68 13.09
CA ASP A 80 -12.52 -16.91 12.69
C ASP A 80 -12.68 -17.22 11.19
N ALA A 81 -13.86 -16.95 10.61
CA ALA A 81 -14.10 -17.12 9.17
C ALA A 81 -13.36 -16.08 8.33
N ASP A 82 -13.29 -14.84 8.81
CA ASP A 82 -12.57 -13.75 8.14
C ASP A 82 -11.05 -13.91 8.26
N LYS A 83 -10.55 -14.50 9.35
CA LYS A 83 -9.14 -14.87 9.53
C LYS A 83 -8.69 -15.88 8.48
N GLU A 84 -9.52 -16.88 8.18
CA GLU A 84 -9.22 -17.82 7.10
C GLU A 84 -9.19 -17.11 5.74
N THR A 85 -10.17 -16.24 5.48
CA THR A 85 -10.21 -15.44 4.24
C THR A 85 -8.99 -14.52 4.10
N PHE A 86 -8.54 -13.90 5.20
CA PHE A 86 -7.33 -13.10 5.26
C PHE A 86 -6.09 -13.92 4.89
N ARG A 87 -5.95 -15.12 5.47
CA ARG A 87 -4.81 -16.02 5.22
C ARG A 87 -4.73 -16.42 3.76
N LEU A 88 -5.86 -16.79 3.16
CA LEU A 88 -5.95 -17.11 1.73
C LEU A 88 -5.52 -15.92 0.86
N ALA A 89 -6.08 -14.73 1.14
CA ALA A 89 -5.75 -13.51 0.40
C ALA A 89 -4.27 -13.11 0.57
N TYR A 90 -3.73 -13.27 1.77
CA TYR A 90 -2.32 -13.02 2.06
C TYR A 90 -1.43 -13.96 1.23
N SER A 91 -1.68 -15.27 1.30
CA SER A 91 -0.91 -16.28 0.56
C SER A 91 -0.98 -16.10 -0.95
N ALA A 92 -2.14 -15.71 -1.48
CA ALA A 92 -2.33 -15.46 -2.90
C ALA A 92 -1.64 -14.17 -3.40
N ALA A 93 -1.44 -13.18 -2.53
CA ALA A 93 -0.94 -11.86 -2.91
C ALA A 93 0.57 -11.69 -2.71
N TYR A 94 1.17 -12.37 -1.74
CA TYR A 94 2.55 -12.13 -1.33
C TYR A 94 3.55 -12.27 -2.49
N HIS A 95 3.58 -13.42 -3.18
CA HIS A 95 4.55 -13.65 -4.25
C HIS A 95 4.31 -12.78 -5.50
N PRO A 96 3.07 -12.61 -6.00
CA PRO A 96 2.78 -11.64 -7.06
C PRO A 96 3.26 -10.21 -6.72
N ALA A 97 3.00 -9.74 -5.51
CA ALA A 97 3.49 -8.43 -5.06
C ALA A 97 5.02 -8.39 -5.00
N PHE A 98 5.65 -9.43 -4.43
CA PHE A 98 7.10 -9.54 -4.29
C PHE A 98 7.82 -9.51 -5.65
N GLU A 99 7.24 -10.13 -6.69
CA GLU A 99 7.79 -10.12 -8.05
C GLU A 99 7.94 -8.69 -8.59
N ILE A 100 6.88 -7.89 -8.51
CA ILE A 100 6.91 -6.48 -8.97
C ILE A 100 7.83 -5.64 -8.10
N LEU A 101 7.80 -5.82 -6.77
CA LEU A 101 8.68 -5.10 -5.85
C LEU A 101 10.16 -5.42 -6.15
N MET A 102 10.49 -6.67 -6.41
CA MET A 102 11.83 -7.09 -6.78
C MET A 102 12.29 -6.39 -8.06
N GLU A 103 11.43 -6.34 -9.09
CA GLU A 103 11.70 -5.62 -10.34
C GLU A 103 11.96 -4.13 -10.08
N ILE A 104 11.09 -3.46 -9.32
CA ILE A 104 11.23 -2.03 -8.99
C ILE A 104 12.58 -1.80 -8.29
N TYR A 105 12.90 -2.57 -7.25
CA TYR A 105 14.11 -2.36 -6.47
C TYR A 105 15.36 -2.49 -7.35
N TYR A 106 15.42 -3.48 -8.25
CA TYR A 106 16.56 -3.62 -9.16
C TYR A 106 16.64 -2.50 -10.20
N GLU A 107 15.50 -2.02 -10.71
CA GLU A 107 15.47 -0.86 -11.62
C GLU A 107 15.95 0.43 -10.93
N VAL A 108 15.63 0.61 -9.65
CA VAL A 108 16.13 1.73 -8.84
C VAL A 108 17.62 1.57 -8.56
N ALA A 109 18.03 0.42 -8.02
CA ALA A 109 19.42 0.18 -7.61
C ALA A 109 20.41 0.17 -8.79
N SER A 110 19.96 -0.16 -10.00
CA SER A 110 20.76 -0.08 -11.23
C SER A 110 20.86 1.33 -11.82
N GLY A 111 20.02 2.26 -11.37
CA GLY A 111 19.94 3.63 -11.89
C GLY A 111 19.05 3.77 -13.14
N ASN A 112 18.47 2.69 -13.65
CA ASN A 112 17.54 2.73 -14.78
C ASN A 112 16.30 3.59 -14.45
N GLU A 113 15.77 3.44 -13.24
CA GLU A 113 14.58 4.17 -12.82
C GLU A 113 14.87 5.68 -12.67
N LEU A 114 16.05 6.03 -12.16
CA LEU A 114 16.50 7.42 -12.05
C LEU A 114 16.64 8.06 -13.44
N ARG A 115 17.26 7.34 -14.39
CA ARG A 115 17.33 7.78 -15.79
C ARG A 115 15.94 7.99 -16.38
N SER A 116 15.03 7.05 -16.15
CA SER A 116 13.65 7.12 -16.65
C SER A 116 12.91 8.37 -16.15
N VAL A 117 13.11 8.77 -14.88
CA VAL A 117 12.53 9.99 -14.30
C VAL A 117 13.13 11.25 -14.95
N ILE A 118 14.44 11.30 -15.17
CA ILE A 118 15.10 12.41 -15.85
C ILE A 118 14.53 12.56 -17.26
N ASP A 119 14.52 11.48 -18.03
CA ASP A 119 14.03 11.48 -19.41
C ASP A 119 12.53 11.83 -19.46
N ALA A 120 11.74 11.43 -18.46
CA ALA A 120 10.32 11.81 -18.35
C ALA A 120 10.14 13.29 -18.09
N SER A 121 10.97 13.87 -17.22
CA SER A 121 10.93 15.30 -16.90
C SER A 121 11.26 16.16 -18.13
N GLU A 122 12.19 15.73 -18.97
CA GLU A 122 12.52 16.41 -20.24
C GLU A 122 11.32 16.44 -21.21
N ARG A 123 10.43 15.44 -21.15
CA ARG A 123 9.24 15.37 -22.01
C ARG A 123 8.10 16.27 -21.56
N PHE A 124 8.13 16.87 -20.36
CA PHE A 124 6.98 17.60 -19.80
C PHE A 124 6.54 18.83 -20.59
N SER A 125 7.44 19.48 -21.32
CA SER A 125 7.07 20.58 -22.22
C SER A 125 6.08 20.15 -23.30
N ARG A 126 6.07 18.86 -23.67
CA ARG A 126 5.17 18.27 -24.67
C ARG A 126 4.11 17.37 -24.06
N TYR A 127 4.43 16.65 -22.99
CA TYR A 127 3.59 15.64 -22.35
C TYR A 127 3.60 15.82 -20.83
N PRO A 128 2.84 16.79 -20.28
CA PRO A 128 2.66 16.91 -18.84
C PRO A 128 1.88 15.71 -18.29
N MET A 129 2.06 15.40 -17.00
CA MET A 129 1.31 14.34 -16.34
C MET A 129 -0.20 14.61 -16.34
N GLY A 130 -0.99 13.61 -16.72
CA GLY A 130 -2.45 13.64 -16.65
C GLY A 130 -3.00 13.37 -15.25
N LYS A 131 -4.32 13.56 -15.10
CA LYS A 131 -5.07 13.19 -13.90
C LYS A 131 -5.26 11.68 -13.82
N ILE A 132 -5.29 11.15 -12.60
CA ILE A 132 -5.46 9.71 -12.30
C ILE A 132 -6.77 9.39 -11.56
N ASP A 133 -7.53 10.41 -11.17
CA ASP A 133 -8.79 10.32 -10.42
C ASP A 133 -10.05 10.52 -11.30
N GLY A 134 -9.89 10.47 -12.63
CA GLY A 134 -11.00 10.67 -13.58
C GLY A 134 -11.83 9.42 -13.88
N THR A 135 -11.39 8.23 -13.45
CA THR A 135 -12.05 6.95 -13.74
C THR A 135 -13.25 6.70 -12.83
N GLU A 136 -14.04 5.67 -13.13
CA GLU A 136 -15.31 5.38 -12.46
C GLU A 136 -15.18 5.26 -10.93
N MET A 137 -14.23 4.46 -10.44
CA MET A 137 -14.05 4.23 -9.01
C MET A 137 -13.86 5.55 -8.25
N TRP A 138 -13.07 6.48 -8.79
CA TRP A 138 -12.77 7.75 -8.12
C TRP A 138 -13.97 8.70 -8.12
N GLN A 139 -14.80 8.69 -9.18
CA GLN A 139 -16.08 9.41 -9.21
C GLN A 139 -17.10 8.84 -8.22
N VAL A 140 -17.10 7.52 -8.02
CA VAL A 140 -17.91 6.84 -6.98
C VAL A 140 -17.41 7.27 -5.60
N GLY A 141 -16.09 7.33 -5.40
CA GLY A 141 -15.47 7.76 -4.15
C GLY A 141 -15.88 9.16 -3.70
N GLU A 142 -16.09 10.11 -4.61
CA GLU A 142 -16.62 11.43 -4.26
C GLU A 142 -17.99 11.34 -3.59
N LYS A 143 -18.88 10.47 -4.09
CA LYS A 143 -20.22 10.27 -3.55
C LYS A 143 -20.21 9.50 -2.23
N VAL A 144 -19.33 8.49 -2.11
CA VAL A 144 -19.13 7.73 -0.88
C VAL A 144 -18.65 8.66 0.23
N ARG A 145 -17.57 9.42 -0.01
CA ARG A 145 -17.02 10.37 0.98
C ARG A 145 -18.03 11.43 1.41
N ALA A 146 -18.89 11.91 0.50
CA ALA A 146 -19.93 12.90 0.81
C ALA A 146 -21.02 12.38 1.77
N LYS A 147 -21.19 11.05 1.89
CA LYS A 147 -22.20 10.40 2.76
C LYS A 147 -21.57 9.51 3.83
N ARG A 148 -20.25 9.60 3.98
CA ARG A 148 -19.44 8.70 4.79
C ARG A 148 -19.83 8.78 6.26
N ASP A 149 -19.88 7.61 6.88
CA ASP A 149 -19.84 7.45 8.33
C ASP A 149 -18.50 6.80 8.72
N PRO A 150 -17.51 7.58 9.18
CA PRO A 150 -16.17 7.07 9.48
C PRO A 150 -16.14 5.97 10.54
N ASP A 151 -17.13 5.93 11.44
CA ASP A 151 -17.18 4.98 12.55
C ASP A 151 -17.69 3.59 12.09
N ASN A 152 -18.21 3.48 10.87
CA ASN A 152 -18.88 2.27 10.35
C ASN A 152 -18.26 1.72 9.05
N ILE A 153 -17.00 2.06 8.76
CA ILE A 153 -16.27 1.49 7.61
C ILE A 153 -15.76 0.08 7.99
N PRO A 154 -16.01 -0.96 7.17
CA PRO A 154 -15.59 -2.33 7.48
C PRO A 154 -14.10 -2.56 7.22
N ILE A 155 -13.52 -3.51 7.96
CA ILE A 155 -12.26 -4.17 7.58
C ILE A 155 -12.63 -5.38 6.71
N HIS A 156 -12.41 -5.30 5.40
CA HIS A 156 -12.68 -6.43 4.52
C HIS A 156 -11.49 -7.41 4.53
N PRO A 157 -11.68 -8.72 4.81
CA PRO A 157 -10.56 -9.66 5.03
C PRO A 157 -9.69 -9.87 3.79
N VAL A 158 -10.27 -9.93 2.58
CA VAL A 158 -9.48 -10.03 1.34
C VAL A 158 -8.61 -8.80 1.13
N THR A 159 -9.19 -7.60 1.27
CA THR A 159 -8.50 -6.33 1.16
C THR A 159 -7.35 -6.22 2.16
N ALA A 160 -7.61 -6.56 3.43
CA ALA A 160 -6.59 -6.58 4.47
C ALA A 160 -5.47 -7.58 4.16
N GLY A 161 -5.80 -8.79 3.69
CA GLY A 161 -4.82 -9.81 3.32
C GLY A 161 -3.92 -9.37 2.17
N VAL A 162 -4.49 -8.84 1.08
CA VAL A 162 -3.73 -8.35 -0.09
C VAL A 162 -2.82 -7.16 0.28
N TYR A 163 -3.35 -6.20 1.04
CA TYR A 163 -2.61 -5.01 1.44
C TYR A 163 -1.44 -5.36 2.37
N ILE A 164 -1.68 -6.17 3.40
CA ILE A 164 -0.65 -6.57 4.37
C ILE A 164 0.37 -7.54 3.74
N ALA A 165 -0.03 -8.42 2.81
CA ALA A 165 0.92 -9.25 2.07
C ALA A 165 1.87 -8.40 1.21
N THR A 166 1.36 -7.34 0.57
CA THR A 166 2.21 -6.42 -0.20
C THR A 166 3.15 -5.61 0.70
N MET A 167 2.67 -5.15 1.87
CA MET A 167 3.53 -4.54 2.89
C MET A 167 4.66 -5.47 3.32
N MET A 168 4.33 -6.72 3.66
CA MET A 168 5.31 -7.72 4.10
C MET A 168 6.31 -8.06 3.00
N ALA A 169 5.86 -8.23 1.75
CA ALA A 169 6.75 -8.45 0.63
C ALA A 169 7.76 -7.29 0.47
N GLN A 170 7.32 -6.05 0.68
CA GLN A 170 8.19 -4.88 0.63
C GLN A 170 9.21 -4.87 1.78
N ILE A 171 8.74 -5.16 3.00
CA ILE A 171 9.56 -5.25 4.22
C ILE A 171 10.65 -6.30 4.06
N ASP A 172 10.27 -7.48 3.61
CA ASP A 172 11.18 -8.62 3.45
C ASP A 172 12.22 -8.33 2.38
N LEU A 173 11.83 -7.74 1.25
CA LEU A 173 12.78 -7.34 0.22
C LEU A 173 13.79 -6.30 0.73
N LEU A 174 13.36 -5.22 1.40
CA LEU A 174 14.30 -4.24 1.94
C LEU A 174 15.23 -4.85 2.99
N ARG A 175 14.73 -5.80 3.79
CA ARG A 175 15.54 -6.57 4.74
C ARG A 175 16.59 -7.42 4.02
N GLU A 176 16.21 -8.14 2.95
CA GLU A 176 17.14 -8.91 2.11
C GLU A 176 18.22 -8.03 1.47
N LYS A 177 17.89 -6.77 1.17
CA LYS A 177 18.81 -5.78 0.59
C LYS A 177 19.65 -5.05 1.63
N GLY A 178 19.48 -5.35 2.91
CA GLY A 178 20.33 -4.86 3.99
C GLY A 178 19.98 -3.47 4.51
N HIS A 179 18.77 -2.98 4.27
CA HIS A 179 18.30 -1.71 4.83
C HIS A 179 18.12 -1.80 6.36
N PRO A 180 18.37 -0.70 7.10
CA PRO A 180 18.14 -0.69 8.54
C PRO A 180 16.65 -0.71 8.86
N TYR A 181 16.25 -1.36 9.97
CA TYR A 181 14.85 -1.50 10.35
C TYR A 181 14.08 -0.19 10.50
N SER A 182 14.74 0.90 10.92
CA SER A 182 14.11 2.22 11.00
C SER A 182 13.69 2.72 9.61
N GLU A 183 14.51 2.49 8.59
CA GLU A 183 14.18 2.83 7.20
C GLU A 183 13.08 1.91 6.69
N ILE A 184 13.21 0.59 6.86
CA ILE A 184 12.18 -0.39 6.46
C ILE A 184 10.80 -0.04 7.03
N ALA A 185 10.72 0.25 8.34
CA ALA A 185 9.47 0.56 9.01
C ALA A 185 8.86 1.89 8.53
N ASN A 186 9.67 2.91 8.26
CA ASN A 186 9.17 4.19 7.75
C ASN A 186 8.68 4.04 6.30
N GLU A 187 9.51 3.47 5.43
CA GLU A 187 9.29 3.37 3.98
C GLU A 187 8.23 2.34 3.57
N SER A 188 7.81 1.45 4.49
CA SER A 188 6.86 0.38 4.19
C SER A 188 5.59 0.38 5.03
N ILE A 189 5.58 1.11 6.15
CA ILE A 189 4.46 1.06 7.11
C ILE A 189 4.09 2.45 7.61
N ILE A 190 4.98 3.14 8.34
CA ILE A 190 4.64 4.36 9.07
C ILE A 190 4.23 5.46 8.10
N GLU A 191 4.98 5.69 7.03
CA GLU A 191 4.64 6.75 6.07
C GLU A 191 3.32 6.46 5.34
N ALA A 192 3.06 5.19 5.00
CA ALA A 192 1.79 4.79 4.41
C ALA A 192 0.62 5.14 5.35
N VAL A 193 0.65 4.68 6.61
CA VAL A 193 -0.52 4.75 7.49
C VAL A 193 -0.67 6.06 8.26
N ASP A 194 0.43 6.78 8.53
CA ASP A 194 0.41 8.01 9.31
C ASP A 194 0.50 9.28 8.45
N SER A 195 0.90 9.18 7.18
CA SER A 195 1.10 10.33 6.29
C SER A 195 0.27 10.22 5.01
N LEU A 196 0.46 9.19 4.19
CA LEU A 196 -0.06 9.16 2.82
C LEU A 196 -1.51 8.69 2.72
N ASN A 197 -1.86 7.57 3.35
CA ASN A 197 -3.24 7.05 3.35
C ASN A 197 -4.27 8.07 3.87
N PRO A 198 -3.98 8.88 4.91
CA PRO A 198 -4.87 9.99 5.29
C PRO A 198 -5.17 10.99 4.16
N TYR A 199 -4.26 11.23 3.22
CA TYR A 199 -4.53 12.07 2.05
C TYR A 199 -5.46 11.36 1.05
N MET A 200 -5.27 10.06 0.84
CA MET A 200 -6.16 9.27 -0.02
C MET A 200 -7.56 9.15 0.60
N ASP A 201 -7.65 8.93 1.91
CA ASP A 201 -8.91 8.91 2.67
C ASP A 201 -9.69 10.21 2.49
N TYR A 202 -8.97 11.34 2.57
CA TYR A 202 -9.58 12.66 2.56
C TYR A 202 -10.15 13.05 1.18
N LYS A 203 -9.38 12.86 0.08
CA LYS A 203 -9.77 13.34 -1.26
C LYS A 203 -9.42 12.39 -2.43
N GLY A 204 -9.12 11.12 -2.16
CA GLY A 204 -8.83 10.10 -3.17
C GLY A 204 -7.38 10.09 -3.65
N VAL A 205 -7.07 9.16 -4.55
CA VAL A 205 -5.67 8.84 -4.93
C VAL A 205 -4.90 10.01 -5.50
N ALA A 206 -5.52 10.86 -6.34
CA ALA A 206 -4.82 12.01 -6.91
C ALA A 206 -4.41 13.00 -5.82
N TYR A 207 -5.21 13.16 -4.77
CA TYR A 207 -4.84 14.04 -3.65
C TYR A 207 -3.65 13.49 -2.86
N MET A 208 -3.51 12.18 -2.72
CA MET A 208 -2.31 11.58 -2.14
C MET A 208 -1.11 11.72 -3.09
N VAL A 209 -1.22 11.18 -4.30
CA VAL A 209 -0.10 11.06 -5.25
C VAL A 209 0.38 12.42 -5.74
N ASP A 210 -0.52 13.32 -6.13
CA ASP A 210 -0.13 14.59 -6.76
C ASP A 210 0.32 15.67 -5.77
N ASN A 211 0.23 15.42 -4.46
CA ASN A 211 0.89 16.22 -3.43
C ASN A 211 2.31 15.74 -3.09
N CYS A 212 2.75 14.59 -3.63
CA CYS A 212 4.12 14.12 -3.53
C CYS A 212 5.03 14.72 -4.63
N SER A 213 6.32 14.37 -4.58
CA SER A 213 7.33 14.86 -5.53
C SER A 213 7.02 14.45 -6.98
N THR A 214 7.65 15.12 -7.95
CA THR A 214 7.57 14.72 -9.37
C THR A 214 8.04 13.27 -9.58
N THR A 215 9.09 12.84 -8.87
CA THR A 215 9.62 11.46 -8.93
C THR A 215 8.56 10.46 -8.47
N ALA A 216 7.90 10.74 -7.34
CA ALA A 216 6.84 9.94 -6.76
C ALA A 216 5.64 9.81 -7.69
N ARG A 217 5.21 10.95 -8.25
CA ARG A 217 4.08 11.03 -9.17
C ARG A 217 4.30 10.23 -10.44
N LEU A 218 5.52 10.29 -10.99
CA LEU A 218 5.93 9.47 -12.14
C LEU A 218 6.02 7.99 -11.77
N GLY A 219 6.60 7.67 -10.62
CA GLY A 219 6.74 6.31 -10.10
C GLY A 219 5.40 5.63 -9.92
N SER A 220 4.48 6.24 -9.17
CA SER A 220 3.12 5.74 -8.97
C SER A 220 2.41 5.48 -10.30
N ARG A 221 2.46 6.42 -11.24
CA ARG A 221 1.82 6.27 -12.58
C ARG A 221 2.45 5.17 -13.44
N LYS A 222 3.74 4.91 -13.29
CA LYS A 222 4.44 3.84 -14.03
C LYS A 222 4.14 2.47 -13.44
N TRP A 223 4.08 2.36 -12.12
CA TRP A 223 4.10 1.07 -11.42
C TRP A 223 2.74 0.61 -10.85
N ALA A 224 1.80 1.52 -10.56
CA ALA A 224 0.44 1.12 -10.14
C ALA A 224 -0.25 0.15 -11.12
N PRO A 225 -0.17 0.35 -12.45
CA PRO A 225 -0.74 -0.60 -13.41
C PRO A 225 -0.11 -2.00 -13.34
N ARG A 226 1.15 -2.11 -12.91
CA ARG A 226 1.85 -3.40 -12.79
C ARG A 226 1.30 -4.21 -11.61
N PHE A 227 1.03 -3.55 -10.48
CA PHE A 227 0.39 -4.18 -9.34
C PHE A 227 -1.07 -4.56 -9.64
N ASP A 228 -1.84 -3.68 -10.28
CA ASP A 228 -3.20 -4.02 -10.71
C ASP A 228 -3.20 -5.29 -11.58
N TYR A 229 -2.39 -5.29 -12.63
CA TYR A 229 -2.35 -6.43 -13.56
C TYR A 229 -1.87 -7.72 -12.90
N ILE A 230 -0.83 -7.69 -12.06
CA ILE A 230 -0.31 -8.93 -11.48
C ILE A 230 -1.30 -9.55 -10.47
N LEU A 231 -2.02 -8.71 -9.71
CA LEU A 231 -3.06 -9.19 -8.79
C LEU A 231 -4.25 -9.76 -9.56
N ALA A 232 -4.70 -9.06 -10.61
CA ALA A 232 -5.78 -9.52 -11.48
C ALA A 232 -5.45 -10.82 -12.24
N GLN A 233 -4.18 -11.05 -12.57
CA GLN A 233 -3.75 -12.22 -13.34
C GLN A 233 -3.41 -13.43 -12.47
N GLN A 234 -2.92 -13.21 -11.24
CA GLN A 234 -2.39 -14.29 -10.41
C GLN A 234 -3.14 -14.40 -9.08
N THR A 235 -3.26 -13.32 -8.32
CA THR A 235 -3.84 -13.34 -6.97
C THR A 235 -5.33 -13.67 -6.97
N PHE A 236 -6.14 -12.89 -7.68
CA PHE A 236 -7.59 -13.10 -7.66
C PHE A 236 -8.02 -14.41 -8.33
N PRO A 237 -7.45 -14.83 -9.48
CA PRO A 237 -7.74 -16.15 -10.02
C PRO A 237 -7.38 -17.29 -9.07
N ALA A 238 -6.30 -17.16 -8.29
CA ALA A 238 -5.94 -18.17 -7.29
C ALA A 238 -6.96 -18.21 -6.14
N LEU A 239 -7.46 -17.06 -5.69
CA LEU A 239 -8.53 -16.99 -4.68
C LEU A 239 -9.83 -17.61 -5.18
N ASP A 240 -10.26 -17.26 -6.40
CA ASP A 240 -11.48 -17.79 -7.01
C ASP A 240 -11.39 -19.31 -7.24
N GLN A 241 -10.17 -19.84 -7.39
CA GLN A 241 -9.89 -21.28 -7.55
C GLN A 241 -9.69 -22.04 -6.23
N GLY A 242 -9.78 -21.38 -5.08
CA GLY A 242 -9.64 -22.02 -3.77
C GLY A 242 -8.19 -22.43 -3.46
N ILE A 243 -7.24 -21.50 -3.66
CA ILE A 243 -5.86 -21.63 -3.17
C ILE A 243 -5.81 -22.16 -1.73
N GLN A 244 -4.72 -22.83 -1.37
CA GLN A 244 -4.47 -23.25 0.01
C GLN A 244 -3.57 -22.22 0.69
N VAL A 245 -3.75 -22.05 2.01
CA VAL A 245 -2.86 -21.21 2.80
C VAL A 245 -1.44 -21.77 2.73
N ASP A 246 -0.48 -20.88 2.46
CA ASP A 246 0.93 -21.16 2.68
C ASP A 246 1.26 -20.95 4.15
N GLU A 247 1.22 -22.04 4.92
CA GLU A 247 1.42 -22.02 6.38
C GLU A 247 2.80 -21.47 6.77
N GLU A 248 3.85 -21.79 6.02
CA GLU A 248 5.22 -21.33 6.34
C GLU A 248 5.34 -19.83 6.10
N GLN A 249 4.78 -19.33 5.00
CA GLN A 249 4.74 -17.91 4.71
C GLN A 249 3.90 -17.14 5.74
N PHE A 250 2.76 -17.69 6.16
CA PHE A 250 1.90 -17.06 7.15
C PHE A 250 2.51 -17.07 8.55
N ASP A 251 3.17 -18.17 8.95
CA ASP A 251 3.92 -18.24 10.20
C ASP A 251 5.09 -17.25 10.21
N SER A 252 5.74 -17.06 9.07
CA SER A 252 6.79 -16.04 8.90
C SER A 252 6.23 -14.63 9.09
N PHE A 253 5.02 -14.34 8.57
CA PHE A 253 4.30 -13.10 8.88
C PHE A 253 4.07 -12.96 10.38
N MET A 254 3.49 -13.96 11.05
CA MET A 254 3.13 -13.87 12.46
C MET A 254 4.32 -13.76 13.40
N THR A 255 5.49 -14.26 12.99
CA THR A 255 6.71 -14.26 13.82
C THR A 255 7.74 -13.21 13.42
N SER A 256 7.45 -12.40 12.40
CA SER A 256 8.38 -11.38 11.89
C SER A 256 8.78 -10.36 12.96
N ASP A 257 10.08 -10.05 13.02
CA ASP A 257 10.63 -9.05 13.94
C ASP A 257 10.11 -7.63 13.66
N ILE A 258 9.55 -7.37 12.47
CA ILE A 258 8.99 -6.07 12.13
C ILE A 258 7.87 -5.63 13.09
N HIS A 259 7.12 -6.58 13.66
CA HIS A 259 6.07 -6.26 14.64
C HIS A 259 6.65 -5.67 15.93
N LYS A 260 7.80 -6.19 16.38
CA LYS A 260 8.53 -5.64 17.53
C LYS A 260 9.12 -4.27 17.21
N VAL A 261 9.69 -4.12 16.00
CA VAL A 261 10.19 -2.82 15.52
C VAL A 261 9.08 -1.78 15.52
N LEU A 262 7.89 -2.12 15.00
CA LEU A 262 6.74 -1.22 15.01
C LEU A 262 6.31 -0.83 16.41
N SER A 263 6.30 -1.77 17.36
CA SER A 263 6.00 -1.46 18.76
C SER A 263 6.98 -0.42 19.33
N VAL A 264 8.27 -0.56 19.04
CA VAL A 264 9.30 0.42 19.48
C VAL A 264 9.14 1.75 18.76
N CYS A 265 8.91 1.75 17.44
CA CYS A 265 8.70 2.97 16.66
C CYS A 265 7.44 3.72 17.11
N ALA A 266 6.38 3.02 17.52
CA ALA A 266 5.15 3.62 18.03
C ALA A 266 5.38 4.47 19.29
N GLU A 267 6.35 4.12 20.14
CA GLU A 267 6.73 4.90 21.32
C GLU A 267 7.39 6.25 20.96
N LEU A 268 7.90 6.38 19.73
CA LEU A 268 8.58 7.58 19.23
C LEU A 268 7.67 8.47 18.35
N ARG A 269 6.41 8.07 18.14
CA ARG A 269 5.47 8.82 17.31
C ARG A 269 4.95 10.07 18.04
N PRO A 270 4.53 11.11 17.27
CA PRO A 270 3.77 12.21 17.84
C PRO A 270 2.53 11.71 18.58
N SER A 271 2.13 12.41 19.63
CA SER A 271 0.86 12.15 20.32
C SER A 271 -0.38 12.65 19.55
N VAL A 272 -0.19 13.17 18.34
CA VAL A 272 -1.24 13.76 17.51
C VAL A 272 -1.23 13.10 16.13
N ASP A 273 -2.40 12.61 15.72
CA ASP A 273 -2.61 12.10 14.37
C ASP A 273 -2.61 13.26 13.36
N ILE A 274 -2.22 12.99 12.11
CA ILE A 274 -2.26 14.00 11.06
C ILE A 274 -3.70 14.48 10.83
N SER A 275 -3.91 15.79 10.83
CA SER A 275 -5.18 16.39 10.44
C SER A 275 -5.03 16.93 9.01
N VAL A 276 -5.55 16.18 8.05
CA VAL A 276 -5.60 16.61 6.65
C VAL A 276 -6.81 17.55 6.51
N MET A 277 -6.55 18.86 6.53
CA MET A 277 -7.57 19.90 6.33
C MET A 277 -7.44 20.50 4.93
N GLY A 278 -8.56 20.80 4.29
CA GLY A 278 -8.61 21.50 3.00
C GLY A 278 -10.02 21.75 2.52
#